data_AF-A0A6I2GJ41-F1
#
_entry.id   AF-A0A6I2GJ41-F1
#
_cell.length_a   1.000
_cell.length_b   1.000
_cell.length_c   1.000
_cell.angle_alpha   90.00
_cell.angle_beta   90.00
_cell.angle_gamma   90.00
#
_symmetry.space_group_name_H-M   'P 1'
#
loop_
_entity.id
_entity.type
_entity.pdbx_description
1 polymer ?
#
loop_
_entity_poly.entity_id
_entity_poly.type
_entity_poly.pdbx_seq_one_letter_code
_entity_poly.pdbx_strand_id
1 'polypeptide(L)'
;MTNTEQPAKLTVCLSFDFDALSGWVADSRNPADVSRGEFAVVAVPRVLDLLDRHGIKATFFIPGHTALAYPRQVIDIQRRGHEIGHHGWAHEAAGESDVDTQREILAKGFDALQKVTGERPVGYRASRGSYGVETIDLLLESGIRYNSHFSASDLFFAGRSGSVVNANIVQPGALVRLATLFA
;
A
#
# COMPACT_ATOMS: atom_id res chain seq x y z
N MET A 1 40.82 -13.56 21.09
CA MET A 1 39.99 -12.72 20.21
C MET A 1 38.58 -13.28 20.26
N THR A 2 37.71 -12.72 21.10
CA THR A 2 36.33 -13.19 21.23
C THR A 2 35.53 -12.66 20.06
N ASN A 3 35.24 -13.54 19.10
CA ASN A 3 34.27 -13.30 18.04
C ASN A 3 32.89 -13.21 18.71
N THR A 4 32.46 -12.00 19.05
CA THR A 4 31.10 -11.75 19.52
C THR A 4 30.25 -11.53 18.28
N GLU A 5 29.73 -12.62 17.71
CA GLU A 5 28.70 -12.51 16.68
C GLU A 5 27.52 -11.73 17.27
N GLN A 6 27.26 -10.55 16.70
CA GLN A 6 26.06 -9.81 17.04
C GLN A 6 24.85 -10.68 16.69
N PRO A 7 23.84 -10.80 17.58
CA PRO A 7 22.65 -11.57 17.28
C PRO A 7 21.98 -11.01 16.02
N ALA A 8 21.51 -11.91 15.14
CA ALA A 8 20.84 -11.52 13.90
C ALA A 8 19.67 -10.57 14.20
N LYS A 9 19.68 -9.40 13.56
CA LYS A 9 18.66 -8.38 13.74
C LYS A 9 17.43 -8.73 12.91
N LEU A 10 16.35 -9.17 13.57
CA LEU A 10 15.04 -9.35 12.95
C LEU A 10 14.30 -8.01 12.92
N THR A 11 13.71 -7.68 11.78
CA THR A 11 12.78 -6.55 11.64
C THR A 11 11.37 -7.10 11.48
N VAL A 12 10.43 -6.58 12.26
CA VAL A 12 9.00 -6.90 12.16
C VAL A 12 8.26 -5.61 11.85
N CYS A 13 7.40 -5.62 10.84
CA CYS A 13 6.62 -4.46 10.44
C CYS A 13 5.13 -4.81 10.43
N LEU A 14 4.34 -4.18 11.28
CA LEU A 14 2.89 -4.35 11.20
C LEU A 14 2.36 -3.40 10.13
N SER A 15 1.56 -3.92 9.21
CA SER A 15 0.84 -3.11 8.25
C SER A 15 -0.64 -3.44 8.18
N PHE A 16 -1.43 -2.44 7.82
CA PHE A 16 -2.88 -2.55 7.71
C PHE A 16 -3.35 -1.92 6.41
N ASP A 17 -4.16 -2.63 5.65
CA ASP A 17 -4.85 -2.07 4.49
C ASP A 17 -6.18 -1.49 4.98
N PHE A 18 -6.26 -0.16 5.00
CA PHE A 18 -7.44 0.55 5.48
C PHE A 18 -8.44 0.72 4.32
N ASP A 19 -9.05 -0.39 3.89
CA ASP A 19 -9.96 -0.39 2.74
C ASP A 19 -11.31 0.25 3.05
N ALA A 20 -11.90 -0.08 4.20
CA ALA A 20 -13.24 0.39 4.58
C ALA A 20 -14.27 0.16 3.46
N LEU A 21 -14.93 1.23 2.99
CA LEU A 21 -15.94 1.15 1.93
C LEU A 21 -15.34 0.79 0.57
N SER A 22 -14.11 1.22 0.27
CA SER A 22 -13.55 1.08 -1.08
C SER A 22 -13.45 -0.39 -1.52
N GLY A 23 -13.25 -1.32 -0.59
CA GLY A 23 -13.27 -2.76 -0.87
C GLY A 23 -14.57 -3.25 -1.50
N TRP A 24 -15.68 -2.53 -1.33
CA TRP A 24 -17.01 -2.92 -1.82
C TRP A 24 -17.59 -1.97 -2.86
N VAL A 25 -17.16 -0.70 -2.93
CA VAL A 25 -17.84 0.32 -3.73
C VAL A 25 -17.88 0.03 -5.23
N ALA A 26 -16.90 -0.71 -5.73
CA ALA A 26 -16.80 -1.11 -7.13
C ALA A 26 -17.67 -2.33 -7.45
N ASP A 27 -17.76 -3.29 -6.52
CA ASP A 27 -18.23 -4.65 -6.81
C ASP A 27 -19.58 -5.00 -6.17
N SER A 28 -19.99 -4.29 -5.12
CA SER A 28 -21.19 -4.64 -4.36
C SER A 28 -22.09 -3.43 -4.10
N ARG A 29 -23.40 -3.67 -4.28
CA ARG A 29 -24.48 -2.76 -3.84
C ARG A 29 -25.27 -3.34 -2.67
N ASN A 30 -24.82 -4.46 -2.09
CA ASN A 30 -25.46 -5.08 -0.96
C ASN A 30 -25.27 -4.22 0.30
N PRO A 31 -26.35 -3.74 0.95
CA PRO A 31 -26.24 -2.91 2.15
C PRO A 31 -25.46 -3.56 3.29
N ALA A 32 -25.48 -4.91 3.39
CA ALA A 32 -24.70 -5.61 4.40
C ALA A 32 -23.19 -5.48 4.17
N ASP A 33 -22.73 -5.51 2.91
CA ASP A 33 -21.30 -5.33 2.59
C ASP A 33 -20.87 -3.88 2.84
N VAL A 34 -21.72 -2.92 2.43
CA VAL A 34 -21.51 -1.49 2.72
C VAL A 34 -21.36 -1.26 4.24
N SER A 35 -22.24 -1.84 5.06
CA SER A 35 -22.17 -1.69 6.52
C SER A 35 -20.88 -2.25 7.14
N ARG A 36 -20.24 -3.25 6.51
CA ARG A 36 -18.93 -3.76 6.97
C ARG A 36 -17.85 -2.71 6.75
N GLY A 37 -17.89 -1.98 5.64
CA GLY A 37 -16.98 -0.88 5.37
C GLY A 37 -17.17 0.30 6.34
N GLU A 38 -18.41 0.60 6.75
CA GLU A 38 -18.74 1.65 7.72
C GLU A 38 -18.16 1.37 9.12
N PHE A 39 -17.95 0.11 9.47
CA PHE A 39 -17.35 -0.29 10.74
C PHE A 39 -15.91 0.23 10.94
N ALA A 40 -15.27 0.72 9.87
CA ALA A 40 -14.01 1.46 9.89
C ALA A 40 -13.88 2.47 11.05
N VAL A 41 -14.95 3.25 11.30
CA VAL A 41 -14.94 4.29 12.34
C VAL A 41 -14.82 3.73 13.76
N VAL A 42 -15.18 2.45 13.94
CA VAL A 42 -15.06 1.71 15.20
C VAL A 42 -13.76 0.91 15.23
N ALA A 43 -13.36 0.31 14.12
CA ALA A 43 -12.19 -0.56 14.03
C ALA A 43 -10.87 0.21 14.16
N VAL A 44 -10.71 1.33 13.44
CA VAL A 44 -9.44 2.08 13.41
C VAL A 44 -8.99 2.52 14.81
N PRO A 45 -9.84 3.18 15.64
CA PRO A 45 -9.43 3.55 16.99
C PRO A 45 -8.99 2.35 17.84
N ARG A 46 -9.65 1.19 17.71
CA ARG A 46 -9.29 -0.02 18.46
C ARG A 46 -7.92 -0.56 18.08
N VAL A 47 -7.59 -0.53 16.78
CA VAL A 47 -6.27 -0.93 16.28
C VAL A 47 -5.21 0.04 16.77
N LEU A 48 -5.46 1.36 16.65
CA LEU A 48 -4.53 2.39 17.12
C LEU A 48 -4.28 2.29 18.63
N ASP A 49 -5.32 2.11 19.43
CA ASP A 49 -5.20 1.94 20.88
C ASP A 49 -4.40 0.68 21.25
N LEU A 50 -4.51 -0.40 20.46
CA LEU A 50 -3.69 -1.60 20.65
C LEU A 50 -2.22 -1.31 20.34
N LEU A 51 -1.93 -0.65 19.22
CA LEU A 51 -0.57 -0.29 18.83
C LEU A 51 0.08 0.63 19.88
N ASP A 52 -0.66 1.62 20.38
CA ASP A 52 -0.21 2.54 21.42
C ASP A 52 0.10 1.83 22.74
N ARG A 53 -0.76 0.89 23.18
CA ARG A 53 -0.52 0.09 24.39
C ARG A 53 0.81 -0.69 24.33
N HIS A 54 1.25 -1.05 23.14
CA HIS A 54 2.50 -1.77 22.92
C HIS A 54 3.65 -0.88 22.44
N GLY A 55 3.43 0.42 22.25
CA GLY A 55 4.43 1.34 21.71
C GLY A 55 4.89 1.00 20.28
N ILE A 56 4.04 0.34 19.49
CA ILE A 56 4.38 -0.15 18.15
C ILE A 56 3.98 0.89 17.10
N LYS A 57 4.89 1.17 16.16
CA LYS A 57 4.57 1.89 14.92
C LYS A 57 4.28 0.91 13.79
N ALA A 58 3.44 1.35 12.87
CA ALA A 58 2.88 0.54 11.82
C ALA A 58 2.69 1.40 10.56
N THR A 59 2.47 0.74 9.43
CA THR A 59 2.18 1.39 8.15
C THR A 59 0.74 1.10 7.75
N PHE A 60 -0.03 2.12 7.41
CA PHE A 60 -1.39 2.00 6.91
C PHE A 60 -1.42 2.30 5.41
N PHE A 61 -1.77 1.33 4.58
CA PHE A 61 -1.99 1.54 3.16
C PHE A 61 -3.45 1.95 2.95
N ILE A 62 -3.69 3.15 2.42
CA ILE A 62 -5.01 3.77 2.41
C ILE A 62 -5.42 4.15 0.98
N PRO A 63 -6.55 3.65 0.46
CA PRO A 63 -7.09 4.10 -0.82
C PRO A 63 -7.51 5.57 -0.76
N GLY A 64 -7.30 6.33 -1.83
CA GLY A 64 -7.66 7.76 -1.88
C GLY A 64 -9.14 8.02 -1.57
N HIS A 65 -10.04 7.16 -2.04
CA HIS A 65 -11.47 7.18 -1.72
C HIS A 65 -11.69 7.10 -0.20
N THR A 66 -11.02 6.16 0.47
CA THR A 66 -11.13 5.97 1.92
C THR A 66 -10.54 7.13 2.70
N ALA A 67 -9.46 7.74 2.21
CA ALA A 67 -8.91 8.95 2.81
C ALA A 67 -9.93 10.11 2.82
N LEU A 68 -10.67 10.31 1.72
CA LEU A 68 -11.69 11.35 1.64
C LEU A 68 -12.98 11.02 2.39
N ALA A 69 -13.34 9.74 2.47
CA ALA A 69 -14.53 9.29 3.19
C ALA A 69 -14.33 9.30 4.71
N TYR A 70 -13.12 9.00 5.18
CA TYR A 70 -12.77 8.87 6.61
C TYR A 70 -11.58 9.75 7.03
N PRO A 71 -11.60 11.06 6.73
CA PRO A 71 -10.43 11.93 6.93
C PRO A 71 -10.03 12.04 8.41
N ARG A 72 -11.00 11.94 9.33
CA ARG A 72 -10.72 11.99 10.78
C ARG A 72 -9.89 10.78 11.23
N GLN A 73 -10.20 9.59 10.74
CA GLN A 73 -9.47 8.36 11.05
C GLN A 73 -8.06 8.40 10.46
N VAL A 74 -7.93 8.87 9.21
CA VAL A 74 -6.63 9.02 8.55
C VAL A 74 -5.73 10.04 9.27
N ILE A 75 -6.30 11.17 9.68
CA ILE A 75 -5.57 12.18 10.47
C ILE A 75 -5.17 11.61 11.84
N ASP A 76 -6.01 10.80 12.50
CA ASP A 76 -5.63 10.17 13.77
C ASP A 76 -4.48 9.15 13.60
N ILE A 77 -4.51 8.34 12.53
CA ILE A 77 -3.40 7.45 12.15
C ILE A 77 -2.10 8.25 12.01
N GLN A 78 -2.11 9.33 11.22
CA GLN A 78 -0.94 10.17 11.00
C GLN A 78 -0.47 10.85 12.29
N ARG A 79 -1.39 11.42 13.07
CA ARG A 79 -1.11 12.12 14.33
C ARG A 79 -0.45 11.22 15.36
N ARG A 80 -0.83 9.92 15.40
CA ARG A 80 -0.19 8.92 16.27
C ARG A 80 1.16 8.43 15.72
N GLY A 81 1.65 8.99 14.61
CA GLY A 81 2.99 8.72 14.07
C GLY A 81 3.10 7.40 13.32
N HIS A 82 2.00 6.88 12.80
CA HIS A 82 2.02 5.77 11.86
C HIS A 82 2.30 6.27 10.44
N GLU A 83 2.96 5.44 9.64
CA GLU A 83 3.22 5.76 8.23
C GLU A 83 1.94 5.60 7.41
N ILE A 84 1.74 6.46 6.41
CA ILE A 84 0.67 6.31 5.42
C ILE A 84 1.26 5.94 4.06
N GLY A 85 0.84 4.78 3.55
CA GLY A 85 1.15 4.25 2.22
C GLY A 85 -0.01 4.45 1.25
N HIS A 86 0.32 4.51 -0.05
CA HIS A 86 -0.66 4.60 -1.13
C HIS A 86 -1.25 3.23 -1.44
N HIS A 87 -2.58 3.16 -1.59
CA HIS A 87 -3.32 1.94 -1.90
C HIS A 87 -4.37 2.13 -2.99
N GLY A 88 -3.99 2.81 -4.08
CA GLY A 88 -4.90 3.08 -5.21
C GLY A 88 -5.93 4.17 -4.92
N TRP A 89 -7.02 4.16 -5.70
CA TRP A 89 -8.13 5.11 -5.54
C TRP A 89 -9.27 4.50 -4.75
N ALA A 90 -9.99 3.52 -5.29
CA ALA A 90 -11.13 2.86 -4.66
C ALA A 90 -11.02 1.34 -4.69
N HIS A 91 -9.82 0.81 -4.42
CA HIS A 91 -9.52 -0.62 -4.31
C HIS A 91 -9.83 -1.45 -5.58
N GLU A 92 -9.58 -0.84 -6.74
CA GLU A 92 -9.69 -1.46 -8.06
C GLU A 92 -8.44 -2.31 -8.39
N ALA A 93 -8.58 -3.30 -9.27
CA ALA A 93 -7.44 -4.04 -9.83
C ALA A 93 -6.72 -3.20 -10.90
N ALA A 94 -6.04 -2.13 -10.47
CA ALA A 94 -5.46 -1.14 -11.39
C ALA A 94 -4.50 -1.75 -12.42
N GLY A 95 -3.68 -2.74 -12.02
CA GLY A 95 -2.72 -3.41 -12.91
C GLY A 95 -3.34 -4.17 -14.08
N GLU A 96 -4.64 -4.45 -14.05
CA GLU A 96 -5.40 -5.06 -15.15
C GLU A 96 -5.96 -4.03 -16.14
N SER A 97 -5.84 -2.74 -15.83
CA SER A 97 -6.29 -1.64 -16.68
C SER A 97 -5.18 -1.17 -17.62
N ASP A 98 -5.53 -0.39 -18.64
CA ASP A 98 -4.54 0.27 -19.49
C ASP A 98 -3.67 1.28 -18.70
N VAL A 99 -2.52 1.62 -19.26
CA VAL A 99 -1.49 2.46 -18.61
C VAL A 99 -2.00 3.85 -18.24
N ASP A 100 -2.91 4.44 -19.02
CA ASP A 100 -3.44 5.78 -18.74
C ASP A 100 -4.42 5.73 -17.57
N THR A 101 -5.27 4.71 -17.53
CA THR A 101 -6.14 4.42 -16.38
C THR A 101 -5.32 4.16 -15.11
N GLN A 102 -4.25 3.36 -15.19
CA GLN A 102 -3.34 3.14 -14.05
C GLN A 102 -2.74 4.44 -13.53
N ARG A 103 -2.28 5.30 -14.45
CA ARG A 103 -1.69 6.61 -14.11
C ARG A 103 -2.72 7.52 -13.43
N GLU A 104 -3.96 7.56 -13.94
CA GLU A 104 -5.04 8.34 -13.34
C GLU A 104 -5.37 7.85 -11.93
N ILE A 105 -5.56 6.54 -11.74
CA ILE A 105 -5.85 5.94 -10.43
C ILE A 105 -4.76 6.29 -9.42
N LEU A 106 -3.48 6.14 -9.83
CA LEU A 106 -2.33 6.45 -9.00
C LEU A 106 -2.31 7.94 -8.61
N ALA A 107 -2.43 8.84 -9.58
CA ALA A 107 -2.45 10.29 -9.35
C ALA A 107 -3.60 10.72 -8.43
N LYS A 108 -4.80 10.21 -8.68
CA LYS A 108 -6.00 10.52 -7.88
C LYS A 108 -5.87 10.06 -6.43
N GLY A 109 -5.26 8.90 -6.21
CA GLY A 109 -4.93 8.42 -4.86
C GLY A 109 -3.94 9.33 -4.14
N PHE A 110 -2.89 9.80 -4.85
CA PHE A 110 -1.93 10.75 -4.29
C PHE A 110 -2.57 12.07 -3.89
N ASP A 111 -3.35 12.66 -4.78
CA ASP A 111 -4.00 13.95 -4.54
C ASP A 111 -4.93 13.89 -3.33
N ALA A 112 -5.67 12.79 -3.18
CA ALA A 112 -6.55 12.58 -2.04
C ALA A 112 -5.79 12.43 -0.72
N LEU A 113 -4.73 11.62 -0.69
CA LEU A 113 -3.92 11.44 0.51
C LEU A 113 -3.23 12.74 0.90
N GLN A 114 -2.57 13.42 -0.04
CA GLN A 114 -1.93 14.71 0.20
C GLN A 114 -2.92 15.77 0.68
N LYS A 115 -4.15 15.78 0.15
CA LYS A 115 -5.21 16.69 0.62
C LYS A 115 -5.59 16.46 2.08
N VAL A 116 -5.56 15.22 2.55
CA VAL A 116 -5.99 14.85 3.92
C VAL A 116 -4.84 14.94 4.92
N THR A 117 -3.65 14.50 4.52
CA THR A 117 -2.48 14.35 5.42
C THR A 117 -1.46 15.48 5.28
N GLY A 118 -1.52 16.26 4.20
CA GLY A 118 -0.49 17.22 3.83
C GLY A 118 0.80 16.58 3.29
N GLU A 119 0.87 15.25 3.24
CA GLU A 119 2.08 14.49 2.89
C GLU A 119 1.81 13.57 1.70
N ARG A 120 2.82 13.41 0.85
CA ARG A 120 2.77 12.47 -0.27
C ARG A 120 3.39 11.13 0.17
N PRO A 121 2.66 10.01 0.12
CA PRO A 121 3.19 8.68 0.46
C PRO A 121 4.43 8.31 -0.36
N VAL A 122 5.35 7.57 0.25
CA VAL A 122 6.53 6.99 -0.42
C VAL A 122 6.48 5.47 -0.55
N GLY A 123 5.51 4.84 0.12
CA GLY A 123 5.20 3.42 0.01
C GLY A 123 3.95 3.16 -0.81
N TYR A 124 3.93 2.04 -1.53
CA TYR A 124 2.79 1.59 -2.32
C TYR A 124 2.44 0.13 -2.02
N ARG A 125 1.16 -0.19 -1.98
CA ARG A 125 0.66 -1.56 -2.04
C ARG A 125 -0.43 -1.61 -3.10
N ALA A 126 -0.34 -2.55 -4.04
CA ALA A 126 -1.38 -2.70 -5.05
C ALA A 126 -2.66 -3.22 -4.42
N SER A 127 -3.78 -2.56 -4.70
CA SER A 127 -5.10 -3.11 -4.42
C SER A 127 -5.28 -4.44 -5.15
N ARG A 128 -5.81 -5.44 -4.44
CA ARG A 128 -6.00 -6.81 -4.95
C ARG A 128 -4.72 -7.50 -5.49
N GLY A 129 -3.54 -6.94 -5.23
CA GLY A 129 -2.29 -7.45 -5.76
C GLY A 129 -2.08 -7.30 -7.25
N SER A 130 -2.87 -6.44 -7.90
CA SER A 130 -2.85 -6.31 -9.35
C SER A 130 -1.68 -5.42 -9.80
N TYR A 131 -0.77 -6.01 -10.59
CA TYR A 131 0.32 -5.31 -11.29
C TYR A 131 0.26 -5.61 -12.78
N GLY A 132 0.30 -4.54 -13.58
CA GLY A 132 0.60 -4.60 -15.00
C GLY A 132 2.10 -4.48 -15.25
N VAL A 133 2.52 -4.66 -16.51
CA VAL A 133 3.94 -4.56 -16.92
C VAL A 133 4.48 -3.15 -16.64
N GLU A 134 3.62 -2.15 -16.79
CA GLU A 134 3.91 -0.72 -16.70
C GLU A 134 3.83 -0.20 -15.25
N THR A 135 3.20 -0.95 -14.34
CA THR A 135 2.94 -0.46 -12.97
C THR A 135 4.22 -0.07 -12.26
N ILE A 136 5.30 -0.85 -12.41
CA ILE A 136 6.58 -0.53 -11.76
C ILE A 136 7.17 0.79 -12.27
N ASP A 137 7.06 1.07 -13.56
CA ASP A 137 7.56 2.30 -14.16
C ASP A 137 6.75 3.50 -13.65
N LEU A 138 5.42 3.38 -13.62
CA LEU A 138 4.54 4.40 -13.04
C LEU A 138 4.85 4.69 -11.57
N LEU A 139 5.13 3.66 -10.77
CA LEU A 139 5.51 3.83 -9.36
C LEU A 139 6.83 4.60 -9.24
N LEU A 140 7.84 4.24 -10.03
CA LEU A 140 9.13 4.95 -10.04
C LEU A 140 8.99 6.40 -10.48
N GLU A 141 8.26 6.66 -11.56
CA GLU A 141 7.98 8.01 -12.07
C GLU A 141 7.27 8.89 -11.03
N SER A 142 6.39 8.29 -10.24
CA SER A 142 5.61 8.99 -9.21
C SER A 142 6.36 9.26 -7.90
N GLY A 143 7.59 8.77 -7.78
CA GLY A 143 8.46 8.94 -6.60
C GLY A 143 8.29 7.90 -5.51
N ILE A 144 7.58 6.79 -5.77
CA ILE A 144 7.47 5.68 -4.81
C ILE A 144 8.83 5.01 -4.62
N ARG A 145 9.16 4.73 -3.35
CA ARG A 145 10.43 4.16 -2.92
C ARG A 145 10.37 2.67 -2.66
N TYR A 146 9.22 2.19 -2.21
CA TYR A 146 9.02 0.77 -1.95
C TYR A 146 7.61 0.31 -2.29
N ASN A 147 7.49 -0.97 -2.67
CA ASN A 147 6.21 -1.65 -2.79
C ASN A 147 6.11 -2.77 -1.74
N SER A 148 4.89 -3.19 -1.40
CA SER A 148 4.66 -4.28 -0.44
C SER A 148 3.66 -5.30 -0.98
N HIS A 149 3.99 -5.91 -2.12
CA HIS A 149 3.17 -6.99 -2.68
C HIS A 149 3.97 -8.10 -3.39
N PHE A 150 5.23 -7.86 -3.76
CA PHE A 150 6.03 -8.90 -4.40
C PHE A 150 6.53 -9.94 -3.38
N SER A 151 6.63 -11.19 -3.82
CA SER A 151 6.86 -12.36 -2.94
C SER A 151 8.07 -13.20 -3.36
N ALA A 152 9.09 -12.58 -3.97
CA ALA A 152 10.25 -13.30 -4.55
C ALA A 152 11.38 -13.60 -3.56
N SER A 153 11.28 -13.17 -2.31
CA SER A 153 12.29 -13.37 -1.26
C SER A 153 11.64 -13.24 0.12
N ASP A 154 12.29 -13.68 1.20
CA ASP A 154 11.91 -13.32 2.58
C ASP A 154 12.59 -12.02 3.04
N LEU A 155 13.53 -11.50 2.25
CA LEU A 155 14.31 -10.30 2.51
C LEU A 155 13.98 -9.20 1.51
N PHE A 156 14.47 -7.99 1.81
CA PHE A 156 14.46 -6.88 0.85
C PHE A 156 15.10 -7.28 -0.48
N PHE A 157 14.37 -7.05 -1.57
CA PHE A 157 14.90 -7.22 -2.91
C PHE A 157 14.48 -6.08 -3.84
N ALA A 158 15.30 -5.84 -4.85
CA ALA A 158 15.05 -4.86 -5.89
C ALA A 158 13.98 -5.38 -6.86
N GLY A 159 12.99 -4.54 -7.17
CA GLY A 159 12.04 -4.80 -8.25
C GLY A 159 12.68 -4.83 -9.62
N ARG A 160 11.90 -5.18 -10.65
CA ARG A 160 12.31 -5.15 -12.05
C ARG A 160 11.34 -4.34 -12.90
N SER A 161 11.88 -3.52 -13.79
CA SER A 161 11.15 -2.74 -14.80
C SER A 161 11.36 -3.33 -16.20
N GLY A 162 10.32 -3.31 -17.05
CA GLY A 162 10.40 -3.76 -18.43
C GLY A 162 10.51 -5.28 -18.60
N SER A 163 9.92 -6.06 -17.70
CA SER A 163 9.87 -7.53 -17.87
C SER A 163 8.88 -7.92 -18.95
N VAL A 164 9.23 -8.88 -19.81
CA VAL A 164 8.30 -9.46 -20.80
C VAL A 164 7.87 -10.82 -20.28
N VAL A 165 6.56 -10.97 -20.01
CA VAL A 165 5.99 -12.21 -19.48
C VAL A 165 4.75 -12.58 -20.30
N ASN A 166 4.77 -13.76 -20.91
CA ASN A 166 3.61 -14.40 -21.52
C ASN A 166 3.76 -15.92 -21.44
N ALA A 167 2.77 -16.66 -21.96
CA ALA A 167 2.75 -18.13 -21.91
C ALA A 167 3.98 -18.82 -22.53
N ASN A 168 4.73 -18.13 -23.39
CA ASN A 168 5.87 -18.67 -24.14
C ASN A 168 7.22 -18.05 -23.74
N ILE A 169 7.23 -16.85 -23.14
CA ILE A 169 8.46 -16.09 -22.87
C ILE A 169 8.40 -15.48 -21.48
N VAL A 170 9.46 -15.70 -20.71
CA VAL A 170 9.74 -14.99 -19.45
C VAL A 170 11.13 -14.37 -19.58
N GLN A 171 11.17 -13.07 -19.85
CA GLN A 171 12.41 -12.30 -19.92
C GLN A 171 12.43 -11.26 -18.79
N PRO A 172 13.33 -11.43 -17.80
CA PRO A 172 13.44 -10.47 -16.71
C PRO A 172 13.88 -9.09 -17.21
N GLY A 173 13.22 -8.06 -16.68
CA GLY A 173 13.59 -6.67 -16.90
C GLY A 173 14.81 -6.20 -16.09
N ALA A 174 15.11 -4.91 -16.18
CA ALA A 174 16.22 -4.27 -15.47
C ALA A 174 15.92 -4.14 -13.97
N LEU A 175 16.93 -4.35 -13.11
CA LEU A 175 16.79 -4.11 -11.67
C LEU A 175 16.60 -2.63 -11.38
N VAL A 176 15.64 -2.30 -10.51
CA VAL A 176 15.32 -0.92 -10.14
C VAL A 176 15.42 -0.69 -8.63
N ARG A 177 15.58 0.57 -8.23
CA ARG A 177 15.62 0.99 -6.81
C ARG A 177 14.24 1.06 -6.14
N LEU A 178 13.28 0.27 -6.60
CA LEU A 178 12.04 0.03 -5.89
C LEU A 178 12.28 -1.14 -4.93
N ALA A 179 12.42 -0.85 -3.64
CA ALA A 179 12.58 -1.90 -2.64
C ALA A 179 11.23 -2.61 -2.44
N THR A 180 11.24 -3.93 -2.27
CA THR A 180 10.07 -4.62 -1.74
C THR A 180 10.23 -4.76 -0.24
N LEU A 181 9.30 -4.21 0.54
CA LEU A 181 9.28 -4.33 1.99
C LEU A 181 8.24 -5.38 2.38
N PHE A 182 8.70 -6.46 3.02
CA PHE A 182 7.80 -7.37 3.74
C PHE A 182 7.36 -6.66 5.00
N ALA A 183 6.04 -6.50 5.14
CA ALA A 183 5.42 -6.17 6.40
C ALA A 183 5.00 -7.47 7.06
#